data_AF-A0A954H8L2-F1
#
_entry.id   AF-A0A954H8L2-F1
#
_cell.length_a   1.000
_cell.length_b   1.000
_cell.length_c   1.000
_cell.angle_alpha   90.00
_cell.angle_beta   90.00
_cell.angle_gamma   90.00
#
_symmetry.space_group_name_H-M   'P 1'
#
loop_
_entity.id
_entity.type
_entity.pdbx_description
1 polymer ?
#
loop_
_entity_poly.entity_id
_entity_poly.type
_entity_poly.pdbx_seq_one_letter_code
_entity_poly.pdbx_strand_id
1 'polypeptide(L)'
;MRGLFITGTDTGVGKTWITGTIARQLLQQDELTVGLYKPVCSGAERRDDGTLCWPDLEHLYSALKEKYSREHICPQLFEAPLAPPVAAAAEGTQVDAELLLSGVDWWRSRVDLLVIEGVGGWYCPLTETEMVADYVTTLGYPVVIVARLGLGTINHTLLTLEAVRARRLSVAGVVLNEAVSLADDASIETNAEEIEKWGKTEVLGVMRHRQAYLPRNGTETDWFSLASPSSAGGTRPNLG
;
A
#
# COMPACT_ATOMS: atom_id res chain seq x y z
N MET A 1 -10.68 -3.17 -14.43
CA MET A 1 -9.40 -2.48 -14.16
C MET A 1 -8.53 -3.41 -13.32
N ARG A 2 -7.23 -3.50 -13.61
CA ARG A 2 -6.28 -4.23 -12.75
C ARG A 2 -6.00 -3.41 -11.49
N GLY A 3 -5.59 -4.06 -10.40
CA GLY A 3 -5.23 -3.30 -9.22
C GLY A 3 -4.33 -4.06 -8.26
N LEU A 4 -3.58 -3.30 -7.47
CA LEU A 4 -2.75 -3.79 -6.38
C LEU A 4 -3.12 -3.04 -5.12
N PHE A 5 -3.26 -3.75 -4.01
CA PHE A 5 -3.36 -3.11 -2.70
C PHE A 5 -2.03 -3.22 -1.95
N ILE A 6 -1.49 -2.08 -1.53
CA ILE A 6 -0.25 -1.99 -0.78
C ILE A 6 -0.58 -1.87 0.71
N THR A 7 -0.23 -2.90 1.47
CA THR A 7 -0.31 -2.87 2.94
C THR A 7 1.09 -2.89 3.55
N GLY A 8 1.18 -2.57 4.83
CA GLY A 8 2.43 -2.56 5.58
C GLY A 8 2.37 -3.58 6.70
N THR A 9 3.52 -4.13 7.09
CA THR A 9 3.61 -4.89 8.34
C THR A 9 3.48 -4.00 9.57
N ASP A 10 3.74 -2.69 9.42
CA ASP A 10 3.66 -1.67 10.46
C ASP A 10 3.48 -0.26 9.84
N THR A 11 3.31 0.75 10.68
CA THR A 11 3.42 2.17 10.31
C THR A 11 4.89 2.53 10.00
N GLY A 12 5.12 3.45 9.06
CA GLY A 12 6.48 3.94 8.76
C GLY A 12 7.39 2.97 7.99
N VAL A 13 6.92 1.77 7.61
CA VAL A 13 7.71 0.79 6.82
C VAL A 13 8.01 1.24 5.38
N GLY A 14 7.51 2.40 4.97
CA GLY A 14 7.77 3.02 3.66
C GLY A 14 6.83 2.59 2.53
N LYS A 15 5.56 2.27 2.85
CA LYS A 15 4.52 1.98 1.85
C LYS A 15 4.50 3.03 0.72
N THR A 16 4.44 4.31 1.07
CA THR A 16 4.43 5.44 0.14
C THR A 16 5.53 5.43 -0.89
N TRP A 17 6.75 5.13 -0.46
CA TRP A 17 7.91 5.06 -1.33
C TRP A 17 7.82 3.88 -2.29
N ILE A 18 7.36 2.73 -1.79
CA ILE A 18 7.13 1.53 -2.62
C ILE A 18 5.99 1.78 -3.61
N THR A 19 4.86 2.33 -3.18
CA THR A 19 3.72 2.70 -4.04
C THR A 19 4.16 3.63 -5.18
N GLY A 20 4.90 4.69 -4.85
CA GLY A 20 5.43 5.62 -5.84
C GLY A 20 6.43 4.97 -6.78
N THR A 21 7.24 4.03 -6.29
CA THR A 21 8.20 3.28 -7.10
C THR A 21 7.50 2.35 -8.09
N ILE A 22 6.50 1.60 -7.64
CA ILE A 22 5.68 0.73 -8.49
C ILE A 22 5.04 1.55 -9.62
N ALA A 23 4.43 2.70 -9.30
CA ALA A 23 3.85 3.56 -10.32
C ALA A 23 4.88 4.10 -11.31
N ARG A 24 6.06 4.54 -10.83
CA ARG A 24 7.13 5.02 -11.72
C ARG A 24 7.64 3.92 -12.67
N GLN A 25 7.77 2.68 -12.20
CA GLN A 25 8.16 1.54 -13.04
C GLN A 25 7.08 1.20 -14.07
N LEU A 26 5.81 1.12 -13.65
CA LEU A 26 4.69 0.90 -14.57
C LEU A 26 4.57 1.99 -15.63
N LEU A 27 4.81 3.26 -15.28
CA LEU A 27 4.78 4.40 -16.21
C LEU A 27 5.98 4.44 -17.19
N GLN A 28 6.99 3.59 -17.02
CA GLN A 28 8.06 3.40 -18.01
C GLN A 28 7.66 2.41 -19.11
N GLN A 29 6.64 1.59 -18.87
CA GLN A 29 6.09 0.70 -19.89
C GLN A 29 5.23 1.54 -20.83
N ASP A 30 5.58 1.54 -22.11
CA ASP A 30 4.81 2.25 -23.13
C ASP A 30 3.34 1.79 -23.09
N GLU A 31 2.42 2.73 -23.33
CA GLU A 31 0.97 2.53 -23.42
C GLU A 31 0.18 2.32 -22.11
N LEU A 32 0.82 2.15 -20.94
CA LEU A 32 0.08 1.99 -19.68
C LEU A 32 -0.32 3.32 -19.03
N THR A 33 -1.60 3.43 -18.67
CA THR A 33 -2.12 4.47 -17.78
C THR A 33 -2.23 3.93 -16.35
N VAL A 34 -1.60 4.63 -15.41
CA VAL A 34 -1.52 4.23 -13.99
C VAL A 34 -2.19 5.29 -13.11
N GLY A 35 -2.91 4.83 -12.09
CA GLY A 35 -3.43 5.66 -11.00
C GLY A 35 -2.82 5.27 -9.66
N LEU A 36 -2.72 6.23 -8.75
CA LEU A 36 -2.45 5.99 -7.33
C LEU A 36 -3.63 6.48 -6.52
N TYR A 37 -4.07 5.66 -5.57
CA TYR A 37 -5.16 6.01 -4.67
C TYR A 37 -4.80 5.67 -3.24
N LYS A 38 -4.76 6.67 -2.38
CA LYS A 38 -4.60 6.52 -0.94
C LYS A 38 -5.89 7.06 -0.31
N PRO A 39 -6.84 6.20 0.07
CA PRO A 39 -8.21 6.64 0.39
C PRO A 39 -8.29 7.63 1.55
N VAL A 40 -7.29 7.60 2.44
CA VAL A 40 -7.16 8.51 3.57
C VAL A 40 -5.69 8.76 3.94
N CYS A 41 -5.36 10.00 4.26
CA CYS A 41 -4.11 10.37 4.93
C CYS A 41 -4.41 11.00 6.29
N SER A 42 -3.60 10.66 7.28
CA SER A 42 -3.54 11.33 8.57
C SER A 42 -2.10 11.76 8.85
N GLY A 43 -1.90 12.80 9.66
CA GLY A 43 -0.58 13.34 9.98
C GLY A 43 -0.11 14.38 8.98
N ALA A 44 -0.66 15.59 9.09
CA ALA A 44 -0.17 16.74 8.34
C ALA A 44 1.11 17.30 8.96
N GLU A 45 2.03 17.72 8.11
CA GLU A 45 3.16 18.56 8.47
C GLU A 45 2.78 20.03 8.23
N ARG A 46 3.09 20.88 9.21
CA ARG A 46 2.92 22.33 9.07
C ARG A 46 4.21 22.93 8.52
N ARG A 47 4.11 23.59 7.37
CA ARG A 47 5.22 24.33 6.75
C ARG A 47 5.46 25.67 7.45
N ASP A 48 6.59 26.29 7.16
CA ASP A 48 6.99 27.59 7.73
C ASP A 48 5.98 28.72 7.43
N ASP A 49 5.27 28.63 6.30
CA ASP A 49 4.21 29.58 5.91
C ASP A 49 2.85 29.30 6.57
N GLY A 50 2.79 28.30 7.46
CA GLY A 50 1.60 27.88 8.17
C GLY A 50 0.69 26.93 7.39
N THR A 51 0.98 26.66 6.11
CA THR A 51 0.20 25.71 5.30
C THR A 51 0.42 24.27 5.74
N LEU A 52 -0.61 23.45 5.58
CA LEU A 52 -0.57 22.03 5.87
C LEU A 52 -0.18 21.25 4.63
N CYS A 53 0.61 20.20 4.84
CA CYS A 53 1.12 19.33 3.80
C CYS A 53 1.02 17.88 4.29
N TRP A 54 0.62 16.97 3.40
CA TRP A 54 0.61 15.54 3.69
C TRP A 54 1.71 14.88 2.86
N PRO A 55 2.86 14.54 3.44
CA PRO A 55 4.02 14.05 2.70
C PRO A 55 3.70 12.83 1.83
N ASP A 56 2.84 11.94 2.31
CA ASP A 56 2.38 10.78 1.56
C ASP A 56 1.66 11.19 0.27
N LEU A 57 0.70 12.11 0.36
CA LEU A 57 -0.04 12.62 -0.80
C LEU A 57 0.90 13.32 -1.79
N GLU A 58 1.81 14.18 -1.30
CA GLU A 58 2.75 14.89 -2.18
C GLU A 58 3.70 13.92 -2.91
N HIS A 59 4.15 12.86 -2.24
CA HIS A 59 4.97 11.83 -2.87
C HIS A 59 4.22 11.12 -3.99
N LEU A 60 2.96 10.71 -3.75
CA LEU A 60 2.14 10.00 -4.74
C LEU A 60 1.76 10.92 -5.91
N TYR A 61 1.41 12.18 -5.64
CA TYR A 61 1.14 13.20 -6.66
C TYR A 61 2.34 13.42 -7.58
N SER A 62 3.54 13.55 -7.00
CA SER A 62 4.78 13.65 -7.77
C SER A 62 5.10 12.36 -8.55
N ALA A 63 4.84 11.18 -7.97
CA ALA A 63 5.06 9.90 -8.64
C ALA A 63 4.20 9.74 -9.91
N LEU A 64 3.00 10.33 -9.94
CA LEU A 64 2.13 10.40 -11.11
C LEU A 64 2.46 11.55 -12.08
N LYS A 65 3.61 12.23 -11.90
CA LYS A 65 4.00 13.41 -12.68
C LYS A 65 2.90 14.48 -12.70
N GLU A 66 2.18 14.62 -11.59
CA GLU A 66 1.14 15.65 -11.42
C GLU A 66 -0.05 15.54 -12.39
N LYS A 67 -0.23 14.37 -13.02
CA LYS A 67 -1.26 14.15 -14.05
C LYS A 67 -2.70 14.25 -13.51
N TYR A 68 -2.91 13.92 -12.25
CA TYR A 68 -4.23 13.88 -11.61
C TYR A 68 -4.24 14.77 -10.38
N SER A 69 -5.40 15.35 -10.06
CA SER A 69 -5.53 16.24 -8.91
C SER A 69 -5.35 15.48 -7.59
N ARG A 70 -4.91 16.19 -6.56
CA ARG A 70 -4.63 15.63 -5.23
C ARG A 70 -5.87 14.97 -4.61
N GLU A 71 -7.04 15.55 -4.84
CA GLU A 71 -8.32 15.09 -4.28
C GLU A 71 -8.72 13.72 -4.85
N HIS A 72 -8.32 13.40 -6.08
CA HIS A 72 -8.54 12.07 -6.66
C HIS A 72 -7.53 11.03 -6.17
N ILE A 73 -6.32 11.46 -5.79
CA ILE A 73 -5.30 10.58 -5.20
C ILE A 73 -5.65 10.29 -3.74
N CYS A 74 -5.99 11.32 -2.97
CA CYS A 74 -6.39 11.21 -1.57
C CYS A 74 -7.55 12.18 -1.26
N PRO A 75 -8.79 11.65 -1.17
CA PRO A 75 -9.97 12.49 -0.96
C PRO A 75 -10.20 12.87 0.50
N GLN A 76 -9.54 12.21 1.45
CA GLN A 76 -9.76 12.42 2.89
C GLN A 76 -8.43 12.69 3.60
N LEU A 77 -8.32 13.88 4.19
CA LEU A 77 -7.10 14.38 4.83
C LEU A 77 -7.41 14.78 6.26
N PHE A 78 -6.63 14.26 7.20
CA PHE A 78 -6.70 14.59 8.62
C PHE A 78 -5.34 15.08 9.11
N GLU A 79 -5.33 16.08 9.99
CA GLU A 79 -4.13 16.69 10.55
C GLU A 79 -3.43 15.78 11.56
N ALA A 80 -4.17 15.15 12.47
CA ALA A 80 -3.57 14.40 13.58
C ALA A 80 -2.85 13.12 13.08
N PRO A 81 -1.61 12.81 13.53
CA PRO A 81 -0.87 11.61 13.12
C PRO A 81 -1.36 10.36 13.87
N LEU A 82 -2.64 10.06 13.74
CA LEU A 82 -3.35 8.97 14.43
C LEU A 82 -4.00 8.06 13.40
N ALA A 83 -4.55 6.91 13.85
CA ALA A 83 -5.40 6.11 12.98
C ALA A 83 -6.59 6.95 12.45
N PRO A 84 -7.02 6.76 11.20
CA PRO A 84 -8.04 7.60 10.56
C PRO A 84 -9.28 7.93 11.40
N PRO A 85 -10.00 6.97 12.03
CA PRO A 85 -11.19 7.32 12.81
C PRO A 85 -10.86 8.20 14.02
N VAL A 86 -9.71 7.97 14.66
CA VAL A 86 -9.26 8.76 15.81
C VAL A 86 -8.85 10.17 15.37
N ALA A 87 -8.18 10.31 14.22
CA ALA A 87 -7.80 11.61 13.67
C ALA A 87 -9.05 12.42 13.28
N ALA A 88 -10.00 11.80 12.58
CA ALA A 88 -11.27 12.41 12.21
C ALA A 88 -12.05 12.88 13.45
N ALA A 89 -12.16 12.03 14.48
CA ALA A 89 -12.85 12.38 15.72
C ALA A 89 -12.19 13.55 16.47
N ALA A 90 -10.85 13.63 16.45
CA ALA A 90 -10.11 14.75 17.04
C ALA A 90 -10.40 16.10 16.34
N GLU A 91 -10.82 16.04 15.08
CA GLU A 91 -11.20 17.19 14.25
C GLU A 91 -12.73 17.43 14.22
N GLY A 92 -13.50 16.68 15.04
CA GLY A 92 -14.95 16.81 15.12
C GLY A 92 -15.69 16.28 13.90
N THR A 93 -15.08 15.39 13.13
CA THR A 93 -15.61 14.79 11.91
C THR A 93 -15.51 13.25 11.95
N GLN A 94 -15.84 12.59 10.86
CA GLN A 94 -15.75 11.14 10.68
C GLN A 94 -15.14 10.80 9.32
N VAL A 95 -14.54 9.61 9.21
CA VAL A 95 -14.12 9.07 7.93
C VAL A 95 -15.37 8.72 7.11
N ASP A 96 -15.47 9.25 5.90
CA ASP A 96 -16.55 8.95 4.97
C ASP A 96 -16.27 7.61 4.29
N ALA A 97 -16.93 6.55 4.77
CA ALA A 97 -16.76 5.19 4.26
C ALA A 97 -17.19 5.03 2.79
N GLU A 98 -18.23 5.76 2.35
CA GLU A 98 -18.71 5.71 0.97
C GLU A 98 -17.68 6.34 0.02
N LEU A 99 -17.03 7.41 0.45
CA LEU A 99 -15.97 8.07 -0.32
C LEU A 99 -14.71 7.20 -0.49
N LEU A 100 -14.41 6.30 0.46
CA LEU A 100 -13.32 5.33 0.33
C LEU A 100 -13.53 4.40 -0.88
N LEU A 101 -14.77 3.99 -1.15
CA LEU A 101 -15.11 3.06 -2.23
C LEU A 101 -15.40 3.79 -3.54
N SER A 102 -16.23 4.82 -3.50
CA SER A 102 -16.59 5.61 -4.68
C SER A 102 -15.39 6.35 -5.29
N GLY A 103 -14.38 6.70 -4.48
CA GLY A 103 -13.11 7.23 -4.96
C GLY A 103 -12.36 6.27 -5.90
N VAL A 104 -12.44 4.95 -5.66
CA VAL A 104 -11.89 3.92 -6.57
C VAL A 104 -12.65 3.88 -7.89
N ASP A 105 -13.97 4.08 -7.86
CA ASP A 105 -14.81 4.00 -9.06
C ASP A 105 -14.47 5.11 -10.08
N TRP A 106 -14.03 6.28 -9.61
CA TRP A 106 -13.55 7.34 -10.49
C TRP A 106 -12.38 6.87 -11.39
N TRP A 107 -11.49 6.02 -10.85
CA TRP A 107 -10.32 5.52 -11.59
C TRP A 107 -10.66 4.44 -12.64
N ARG A 108 -11.75 3.69 -12.46
CA ARG A 108 -12.05 2.45 -13.24
C ARG A 108 -12.03 2.62 -14.76
N SER A 109 -12.38 3.80 -15.27
CA SER A 109 -12.43 4.10 -16.71
C SER A 109 -11.30 5.01 -17.20
N ARG A 110 -10.33 5.33 -16.34
CA ARG A 110 -9.29 6.33 -16.59
C ARG A 110 -7.89 5.77 -16.59
N VAL A 111 -7.70 4.60 -15.97
CA VAL A 111 -6.40 3.93 -15.86
C VAL A 111 -6.52 2.45 -16.14
N ASP A 112 -5.46 1.87 -16.70
CA ASP A 112 -5.35 0.42 -16.93
C ASP A 112 -5.12 -0.31 -15.60
N LEU A 113 -4.38 0.33 -14.69
CA LEU A 113 -3.98 -0.21 -13.40
C LEU A 113 -4.07 0.85 -12.29
N LEU A 114 -4.71 0.50 -11.19
CA LEU A 114 -4.76 1.31 -9.97
C LEU A 114 -3.94 0.67 -8.85
N VAL A 115 -2.96 1.40 -8.32
CA VAL A 115 -2.26 1.00 -7.09
C VAL A 115 -2.89 1.73 -5.91
N ILE A 116 -3.42 0.97 -4.96
CA ILE A 116 -4.11 1.50 -3.79
C ILE A 116 -3.20 1.35 -2.58
N GLU A 117 -2.92 2.44 -1.88
CA GLU A 117 -2.12 2.43 -0.67
C GLU A 117 -2.99 2.47 0.59
N GLY A 118 -2.81 1.48 1.47
CA GLY A 118 -3.44 1.48 2.78
C GLY A 118 -2.82 2.44 3.78
N VAL A 119 -3.46 2.54 4.95
CA VAL A 119 -2.98 3.30 6.10
C VAL A 119 -2.57 2.33 7.21
N GLY A 120 -1.49 2.63 7.94
CA GLY A 120 -0.97 1.74 8.99
C GLY A 120 -0.63 0.33 8.47
N GLY A 121 -0.98 -0.69 9.26
CA GLY A 121 -0.88 -2.10 8.89
C GLY A 121 -2.23 -2.76 8.55
N TRP A 122 -2.22 -4.08 8.34
CA TRP A 122 -3.38 -4.84 7.85
C TRP A 122 -4.67 -4.70 8.67
N TYR A 123 -4.57 -4.70 10.00
CA TYR A 123 -5.70 -4.51 10.91
C TYR A 123 -5.81 -3.09 11.47
N CYS A 124 -5.23 -2.11 10.79
CA CYS A 124 -5.43 -0.71 11.15
C CYS A 124 -6.93 -0.35 11.00
N PRO A 125 -7.56 0.28 12.01
CA PRO A 125 -8.89 0.85 11.86
C PRO A 125 -8.91 1.87 10.72
N LEU A 126 -9.84 1.72 9.80
CA LEU A 126 -10.02 2.61 8.67
C LEU A 126 -11.21 3.56 8.89
N THR A 127 -12.28 3.03 9.50
CA THR A 127 -13.46 3.77 9.95
C THR A 127 -13.79 3.36 11.38
N GLU A 128 -14.88 3.85 11.95
CA GLU A 128 -15.39 3.41 13.26
C GLU A 128 -15.81 1.93 13.27
N THR A 129 -16.11 1.35 12.10
CA THR A 129 -16.68 -0.01 12.00
C THR A 129 -15.87 -0.95 11.11
N GLU A 130 -14.89 -0.45 10.37
CA GLU A 130 -14.13 -1.24 9.39
C GLU A 130 -12.63 -1.07 9.59
N MET A 131 -11.89 -2.16 9.38
CA MET A 131 -10.44 -2.14 9.26
C MET A 131 -10.02 -2.08 7.79
N VAL A 132 -8.74 -1.78 7.55
CA VAL A 132 -8.12 -1.93 6.23
C VAL A 132 -8.40 -3.32 5.64
N ALA A 133 -8.28 -4.39 6.43
CA ALA A 133 -8.58 -5.75 5.98
C ALA A 133 -9.99 -5.91 5.39
N ASP A 134 -11.01 -5.27 5.97
CA ASP A 134 -12.41 -5.36 5.50
C ASP A 134 -12.56 -4.61 4.17
N TYR A 135 -12.00 -3.40 4.09
CA TYR A 135 -11.98 -2.59 2.88
C TYR A 135 -11.31 -3.32 1.69
N VAL A 136 -10.13 -3.90 1.91
CA VAL A 136 -9.42 -4.65 0.86
C VAL A 136 -10.17 -5.90 0.44
N THR A 137 -10.83 -6.57 1.38
CA THR A 137 -11.69 -7.73 1.09
C THR A 137 -12.83 -7.33 0.15
N THR A 138 -13.44 -6.16 0.36
CA THR A 138 -14.48 -5.62 -0.53
C THR A 138 -13.95 -5.30 -1.93
N LEU A 139 -12.73 -4.76 -2.03
CA LEU A 139 -12.10 -4.45 -3.31
C LEU A 139 -11.62 -5.69 -4.08
N GLY A 140 -11.12 -6.71 -3.38
CA GLY A 140 -10.69 -7.98 -3.96
C GLY A 140 -9.39 -7.92 -4.77
N TYR A 141 -8.59 -6.85 -4.65
CA TYR A 141 -7.31 -6.74 -5.35
C TYR A 141 -6.21 -7.59 -4.69
N PRO A 142 -5.27 -8.15 -5.48
CA PRO A 142 -4.05 -8.75 -4.95
C PRO A 142 -3.28 -7.82 -4.02
N VAL A 143 -2.72 -8.38 -2.94
CA VAL A 143 -2.04 -7.62 -1.87
C VAL A 143 -0.53 -7.72 -2.02
N VAL A 144 0.15 -6.57 -2.06
CA VAL A 144 1.59 -6.45 -1.85
C VAL A 144 1.82 -6.04 -0.40
N ILE A 145 2.65 -6.80 0.31
CA ILE A 145 3.00 -6.51 1.71
C ILE A 145 4.37 -5.84 1.74
N VAL A 146 4.41 -4.60 2.22
CA VAL A 146 5.65 -3.88 2.48
C VAL A 146 6.09 -4.17 3.92
N ALA A 147 7.23 -4.82 4.06
CA ALA A 147 7.82 -5.15 5.35
C ALA A 147 9.12 -4.38 5.54
N ARG A 148 9.37 -3.91 6.77
CA ARG A 148 10.67 -3.27 7.08
C ARG A 148 11.79 -4.30 7.00
N LEU A 149 13.00 -3.87 6.67
CA LEU A 149 14.20 -4.69 6.88
C LEU A 149 14.58 -4.75 8.38
N GLY A 150 15.31 -5.79 8.75
CA GLY A 150 15.93 -5.94 10.07
C GLY A 150 15.19 -6.84 11.05
N LEU A 151 15.72 -6.94 12.26
CA LEU A 151 15.30 -7.93 13.25
C LEU A 151 13.80 -7.82 13.57
N GLY A 152 13.13 -8.99 13.64
CA GLY A 152 11.69 -9.12 13.88
C GLY A 152 10.82 -9.04 12.62
N THR A 153 11.36 -8.67 11.46
CA THR A 153 10.55 -8.56 10.22
C THR A 153 9.94 -9.88 9.78
N ILE A 154 10.64 -11.01 10.01
CA ILE A 154 10.12 -12.34 9.68
C ILE A 154 8.78 -12.56 10.39
N ASN A 155 8.73 -12.36 11.71
CA ASN A 155 7.51 -12.51 12.50
C ASN A 155 6.36 -11.63 11.97
N HIS A 156 6.60 -10.32 11.82
CA HIS A 156 5.54 -9.41 11.38
C HIS A 156 5.05 -9.72 9.96
N THR A 157 5.96 -10.12 9.07
CA THR A 157 5.61 -10.50 7.70
C THR A 157 4.75 -11.78 7.70
N LEU A 158 5.15 -12.81 8.45
CA LEU A 158 4.40 -14.07 8.52
C LEU A 158 3.00 -13.87 9.13
N LEU A 159 2.87 -13.08 10.20
CA LEU A 159 1.57 -12.73 10.79
C LEU A 159 0.69 -11.98 9.78
N THR A 160 1.27 -11.05 9.03
CA THR A 160 0.53 -10.29 8.01
C THR A 160 0.09 -11.19 6.86
N LEU A 161 0.96 -12.10 6.40
CA LEU A 161 0.65 -13.10 5.37
C LEU A 161 -0.50 -14.01 5.78
N GLU A 162 -0.48 -14.53 7.01
CA GLU A 162 -1.55 -15.36 7.55
C GLU A 162 -2.88 -14.59 7.58
N ALA A 163 -2.87 -13.34 8.06
CA ALA A 163 -4.04 -12.49 8.15
C ALA A 163 -4.65 -12.15 6.77
N VAL A 164 -3.82 -11.90 5.75
CA VAL A 164 -4.30 -11.66 4.37
C VAL A 164 -4.93 -12.93 3.80
N ARG A 165 -4.27 -14.09 3.97
CA ARG A 165 -4.77 -15.38 3.48
C ARG A 165 -6.04 -15.83 4.19
N ALA A 166 -6.20 -15.54 5.47
CA ALA A 166 -7.41 -15.83 6.22
C ALA A 166 -8.65 -15.13 5.62
N ARG A 167 -8.45 -13.97 4.96
CA ARG A 167 -9.48 -13.25 4.20
C ARG A 167 -9.65 -13.75 2.76
N ARG A 168 -8.96 -14.84 2.38
CA ARG A 168 -8.97 -15.46 1.03
C ARG A 168 -8.53 -14.52 -0.09
N LEU A 169 -7.71 -13.52 0.25
CA LEU A 169 -7.13 -12.62 -0.73
C LEU A 169 -5.84 -13.19 -1.31
N SER A 170 -5.59 -12.89 -2.58
CA SER A 170 -4.32 -13.22 -3.24
C SER A 170 -3.21 -12.34 -2.65
N VAL A 171 -2.09 -12.96 -2.32
CA VAL A 171 -0.85 -12.23 -1.99
C VAL A 171 -0.01 -12.17 -3.27
N ALA A 172 0.18 -10.98 -3.81
CA ALA A 172 1.03 -10.74 -4.96
C ALA A 172 2.52 -10.93 -4.62
N GLY A 173 2.92 -10.58 -3.39
CA GLY A 173 4.26 -10.82 -2.89
C GLY A 173 4.62 -9.89 -1.73
N VAL A 174 5.87 -10.02 -1.26
CA VAL A 174 6.44 -9.18 -0.20
C VAL A 174 7.51 -8.26 -0.79
N VAL A 175 7.54 -7.00 -0.37
CA VAL A 175 8.64 -6.06 -0.65
C VAL A 175 9.31 -5.71 0.67
N LEU A 176 10.63 -5.90 0.73
CA LEU A 176 11.43 -5.51 1.89
C LEU A 176 11.96 -4.08 1.70
N ASN A 177 11.79 -3.24 2.71
CA ASN A 177 12.21 -1.84 2.64
C ASN A 177 12.99 -1.40 3.89
N GLU A 178 14.13 -0.74 3.67
CA GLU A 178 14.93 -0.10 4.71
C GLU A 178 14.59 1.39 4.77
N ALA A 179 13.49 1.73 5.46
CA ALA A 179 13.03 3.11 5.60
C ALA A 179 14.06 3.99 6.34
N VAL A 180 14.76 3.43 7.33
CA VAL A 180 15.85 4.05 8.08
C VAL A 180 17.09 3.18 7.95
N SER A 181 18.28 3.80 7.91
CA SER A 181 19.55 3.07 7.78
C SER A 181 19.75 2.06 8.93
N LEU A 182 20.07 0.82 8.58
CA LEU A 182 20.33 -0.29 9.49
C LEU A 182 21.76 -0.83 9.28
N ALA A 183 22.75 0.06 9.19
CA ALA A 183 24.11 -0.21 8.73
C ALA A 183 24.83 -1.42 9.39
N ASP A 184 24.33 -1.93 10.52
CA ASP A 184 24.94 -3.03 11.29
C ASP A 184 23.96 -4.18 11.63
N ASP A 185 22.76 -4.23 11.04
CA ASP A 185 21.80 -5.32 11.31
C ASP A 185 22.09 -6.56 10.42
N ALA A 186 22.82 -7.51 11.00
CA ALA A 186 23.16 -8.78 10.33
C ALA A 186 21.94 -9.63 9.93
N SER A 187 20.76 -9.40 10.52
CA SER A 187 19.57 -10.17 10.16
C SER A 187 19.09 -9.88 8.74
N ILE A 188 19.43 -8.71 8.18
CA ILE A 188 18.97 -8.27 6.85
C ILE A 188 19.30 -9.29 5.77
N GLU A 189 20.48 -9.90 5.84
CA GLU A 189 20.96 -10.85 4.83
C GLU A 189 20.05 -12.08 4.68
N THR A 190 19.41 -12.51 5.76
CA THR A 190 18.58 -13.73 5.80
C THR A 190 17.08 -13.46 5.74
N ASN A 191 16.65 -12.20 5.91
CA ASN A 191 15.23 -11.85 6.02
C ASN A 191 14.41 -12.37 4.84
N ALA A 192 14.88 -12.14 3.60
CA ALA A 192 14.13 -12.53 2.42
C ALA A 192 13.98 -14.05 2.30
N GLU A 193 15.08 -14.79 2.44
CA GLU A 193 15.10 -16.25 2.29
C GLU A 193 14.23 -16.93 3.35
N GLU A 194 14.28 -16.46 4.60
CA GLU A 194 13.46 -17.02 5.67
C GLU A 194 11.97 -16.65 5.48
N ILE A 195 11.65 -15.45 4.99
CA ILE A 195 10.27 -15.09 4.63
C ILE A 195 9.74 -15.97 3.51
N GLU A 196 10.52 -16.23 2.46
CA GLU A 196 10.12 -17.10 1.35
C GLU A 196 9.88 -18.53 1.83
N LYS A 197 10.83 -19.06 2.61
CA LYS A 197 10.82 -20.41 3.16
C LYS A 197 9.63 -20.67 4.07
N TRP A 198 9.37 -19.80 5.03
CA TRP A 198 8.31 -19.99 6.03
C TRP A 198 6.97 -19.43 5.56
N GLY A 199 7.00 -18.30 4.85
CA GLY A 199 5.81 -17.61 4.37
C GLY A 199 5.22 -18.21 3.11
N LYS A 200 5.96 -19.06 2.37
CA LYS A 200 5.51 -19.64 1.10
C LYS A 200 5.00 -18.56 0.14
N THR A 201 5.69 -17.42 0.13
CA THR A 201 5.39 -16.24 -0.67
C THR A 201 6.70 -15.69 -1.17
N GLU A 202 6.73 -15.27 -2.43
CA GLU A 202 7.88 -14.61 -3.01
C GLU A 202 8.16 -13.26 -2.37
N VAL A 203 9.44 -12.97 -2.12
CA VAL A 203 9.90 -11.60 -1.86
C VAL A 203 10.27 -11.00 -3.21
N LEU A 204 9.44 -10.09 -3.71
CA LEU A 204 9.55 -9.50 -5.05
C LEU A 204 10.84 -8.69 -5.20
N GLY A 205 11.25 -7.99 -4.14
CA GLY A 205 12.43 -7.15 -4.17
C GLY A 205 12.73 -6.46 -2.85
N VAL A 206 13.86 -5.78 -2.85
CA VAL A 206 14.42 -5.07 -1.69
C VAL A 206 14.71 -3.62 -2.08
N MET A 207 14.34 -2.67 -1.24
CA MET A 207 14.74 -1.27 -1.35
C MET A 207 15.57 -0.90 -0.12
N ARG A 208 16.89 -0.70 -0.31
CA ARG A 208 17.79 -0.23 0.76
C ARG A 208 17.63 1.29 0.96
N HIS A 209 18.07 1.81 2.10
CA HIS A 209 17.86 3.20 2.47
C HIS A 209 18.44 4.15 1.41
N ARG A 210 17.58 5.01 0.84
CA ARG A 210 17.93 5.95 -0.25
C ARG A 210 18.54 5.29 -1.49
N GLN A 211 18.25 4.02 -1.73
CA GLN A 211 18.66 3.30 -2.92
C GLN A 211 17.44 2.96 -3.80
N ALA A 212 17.71 2.58 -5.05
CA ALA A 212 16.66 2.10 -5.94
C ALA A 212 16.08 0.76 -5.44
N TYR A 213 14.83 0.48 -5.83
CA TYR A 213 14.26 -0.85 -5.68
C TYR A 213 15.03 -1.86 -6.54
N LEU A 214 15.43 -2.97 -5.92
CA LEU A 214 16.15 -4.06 -6.56
C LEU A 214 15.26 -5.32 -6.54
N PRO A 215 14.83 -5.82 -7.72
CA PRO A 215 14.08 -7.07 -7.79
C PRO A 215 14.96 -8.25 -7.38
N ARG A 216 14.41 -9.24 -6.67
CA ARG A 216 15.20 -10.39 -6.18
C ARG A 216 15.58 -11.39 -7.28
N ASN A 217 14.75 -11.55 -8.31
CA ASN A 217 14.99 -12.53 -9.37
C ASN A 217 15.86 -12.00 -10.53
N GLY A 218 16.47 -10.81 -10.38
CA GLY A 218 17.37 -10.22 -11.37
C GLY A 218 16.68 -9.67 -12.64
N THR A 219 15.39 -9.92 -12.83
CA THR A 219 14.53 -9.29 -13.83
C THR A 219 13.64 -8.24 -13.19
N GLU A 220 13.17 -7.25 -13.97
CA GLU A 220 12.18 -6.29 -13.49
C GLU A 220 10.92 -7.01 -12.96
N THR A 221 10.33 -6.48 -11.89
CA THR A 221 9.11 -7.03 -11.31
C THR A 221 7.92 -6.73 -12.23
N ASP A 222 7.24 -7.76 -12.71
CA ASP A 222 6.05 -7.61 -13.55
C ASP A 222 4.82 -7.23 -12.72
N TRP A 223 4.78 -5.97 -12.29
CA TRP A 223 3.68 -5.40 -11.51
C TRP A 223 2.34 -5.49 -12.23
N PHE A 224 2.34 -5.42 -13.57
CA PHE A 224 1.12 -5.48 -14.37
C PHE A 224 0.48 -6.87 -14.26
N SER A 225 1.25 -7.94 -14.42
CA SER A 225 0.77 -9.31 -14.23
C SER A 225 0.33 -9.59 -12.80
N LEU A 226 1.07 -9.10 -11.80
CA LEU A 226 0.71 -9.23 -10.39
C LEU A 226 -0.62 -8.55 -10.03
N ALA A 227 -1.01 -7.51 -10.77
CA ALA A 227 -2.25 -6.76 -10.57
C ALA A 227 -3.51 -7.45 -11.15
N SER A 228 -3.36 -8.62 -11.77
CA SER A 228 -4.50 -9.45 -12.18
C SER A 228 -5.17 -10.11 -10.96
N PRO A 229 -6.51 -10.09 -10.86
CA PRO A 229 -7.20 -10.97 -9.92
C PRO A 229 -6.82 -12.42 -10.23
N SER A 230 -6.55 -13.22 -9.19
CA SER A 230 -6.34 -14.65 -9.38
C SER A 230 -7.60 -15.28 -9.97
N SER A 231 -7.45 -16.17 -10.95
CA SER A 231 -8.57 -16.88 -11.60
C SER A 231 -9.29 -17.89 -10.69
N ALA A 232 -8.99 -17.90 -9.38
CA ALA A 232 -9.55 -18.81 -8.41
C ALA A 232 -10.56 -18.09 -7.49
N GLY A 233 -11.85 -18.36 -7.71
CA GLY A 233 -12.88 -18.14 -6.68
C GLY A 233 -13.96 -17.11 -6.99
N GLY A 234 -14.48 -17.08 -8.22
CA GLY A 234 -15.74 -16.40 -8.49
C GLY A 234 -16.92 -17.10 -7.80
N THR A 235 -17.33 -16.60 -6.64
CA THR A 235 -18.73 -16.54 -6.19
C THR A 235 -18.82 -15.47 -5.12
N ARG A 236 -19.40 -14.31 -5.44
CA ARG A 236 -19.89 -13.36 -4.43
C ARG A 236 -20.98 -14.09 -3.64
N PRO A 237 -20.97 -14.09 -2.29
CA PRO A 237 -22.16 -14.50 -1.56
C PRO A 237 -23.25 -13.45 -1.85
N ASN A 238 -24.38 -13.92 -2.38
CA ASN A 238 -25.62 -13.15 -2.37
C ASN A 238 -25.94 -12.86 -0.90
N LEU A 239 -25.83 -11.59 -0.50
CA LEU A 239 -26.51 -11.09 0.68
C LEU A 239 -27.98 -10.96 0.29
N GLY A 240 -28.74 -12.02 0.54
CA GLY A 240 -30.20 -11.99 0.65
C GLY A 240 -30.60 -11.98 2.12
#